data_AF-A0A5B9ENJ1-F1
#
_entry.id   AF-A0A5B9ENJ1-F1
#
_cell.length_a   1.000
_cell.length_b   1.000
_cell.length_c   1.000
_cell.angle_alpha   90.00
_cell.angle_beta   90.00
_cell.angle_gamma   90.00
#
_symmetry.space_group_name_H-M   'P 1'
#
loop_
_entity.id
_entity.type
_entity.pdbx_description
1 polymer ?
#
loop_
_entity_poly.entity_id
_entity_poly.type
_entity_poly.pdbx_seq_one_letter_code
_entity_poly.pdbx_strand_id
1 'polypeptide(L)'
;MSDEIPKEYIREVNLEYYRINMELTRDLGLFAIKTLMTLNSGAFIVLLTFIGNTAAESQFVVSLDELKNSLLLFLLGLGLTALSIAVTYVHSQKASPYPNFENDISDKKFLLLMMGFPTLAFLAFVAGVILLISGLTTA
;
A
#
# COMPACT_ATOMS: atom_id res chain seq x y z
N MET A 1 50.08 4.43 -18.55
CA MET A 1 49.40 5.72 -18.71
C MET A 1 47.94 5.44 -18.39
N SER A 2 47.53 5.62 -17.12
CA SER A 2 46.13 5.45 -16.75
C SER A 2 45.43 6.75 -17.08
N ASP A 3 44.49 6.73 -18.02
CA ASP A 3 43.60 7.85 -18.27
C ASP A 3 42.76 8.08 -17.01
N GLU A 4 43.08 9.14 -16.27
CA GLU A 4 42.26 9.56 -15.14
C GLU A 4 40.92 10.04 -15.69
N ILE A 5 39.86 9.33 -15.31
CA ILE A 5 38.49 9.69 -15.68
C ILE A 5 38.18 11.08 -15.10
N PRO A 6 37.69 12.04 -15.90
CA PRO A 6 37.34 13.37 -15.43
C PRO A 6 36.31 13.30 -14.28
N LYS A 7 36.57 14.04 -13.20
CA LYS A 7 35.66 14.10 -12.03
C LYS A 7 34.24 14.54 -12.38
N GLU A 8 34.10 15.35 -13.43
CA GLU A 8 32.82 15.81 -13.95
C GLU A 8 31.98 14.65 -14.51
N TYR A 9 32.62 13.74 -15.26
CA TYR A 9 31.97 12.53 -15.77
C TYR A 9 31.46 11.63 -14.63
N ILE A 10 32.26 11.45 -13.57
CA ILE A 10 31.84 10.68 -12.39
C ILE A 10 30.62 11.32 -11.72
N ARG A 11 30.57 12.65 -11.66
CA ARG A 11 29.43 13.39 -11.08
C ARG A 11 28.16 13.22 -11.92
N GLU A 12 28.26 13.33 -13.25
CA GLU A 12 27.12 13.15 -14.16
C GLU A 12 26.54 11.74 -14.06
N VAL A 13 27.40 10.71 -14.12
CA VAL A 13 26.98 9.31 -13.97
C VAL A 13 26.28 9.07 -12.63
N ASN A 14 26.82 9.64 -11.54
CA ASN A 14 26.18 9.52 -10.23
C ASN A 14 24.79 10.20 -10.20
N LEU A 15 24.66 11.40 -10.76
CA LEU A 15 23.38 12.11 -10.80
C LEU A 15 22.33 11.36 -11.63
N GLU A 16 22.73 10.79 -12.76
CA GLU A 16 21.87 9.96 -13.60
C GLU A 16 21.41 8.70 -12.86
N TYR A 17 22.34 8.01 -12.19
CA TYR A 17 22.04 6.86 -11.34
C TYR A 17 21.05 7.22 -10.21
N TYR A 18 21.24 8.35 -9.53
CA TYR A 18 20.31 8.84 -8.50
C TYR A 18 18.91 9.11 -9.07
N ARG A 19 18.84 9.74 -10.25
CA ARG A 19 17.56 10.06 -10.91
C ARG A 19 16.79 8.78 -11.28
N ILE A 20 17.48 7.82 -11.90
CA ILE A 20 16.88 6.53 -12.29
C ILE A 20 16.36 5.78 -11.06
N ASN A 21 17.14 5.71 -9.99
CA ASN A 21 16.71 5.02 -8.77
C ASN A 21 15.53 5.68 -8.08
N MET A 22 15.48 7.03 -8.06
CA MET A 22 14.33 7.75 -7.51
C MET A 22 13.06 7.50 -8.32
N GLU A 23 13.15 7.51 -9.64
CA GLU A 23 12.02 7.24 -10.53
C GLU A 23 11.51 5.80 -10.36
N LEU A 24 12.41 4.82 -10.36
CA LEU A 24 12.08 3.41 -10.18
C LEU A 24 11.44 3.13 -8.82
N THR A 25 11.97 3.73 -7.74
CA THR A 25 11.40 3.60 -6.39
C THR A 25 9.99 4.17 -6.32
N ARG A 26 9.76 5.34 -6.94
CA ARG A 26 8.44 5.98 -6.98
C ARG A 26 7.44 5.10 -7.73
N ASP A 27 7.84 4.58 -8.88
CA ASP A 27 6.96 3.79 -9.74
C ASP A 27 6.60 2.44 -9.08
N LEU A 28 7.56 1.78 -8.42
CA LEU A 28 7.29 0.60 -7.59
C LEU A 28 6.36 0.90 -6.42
N GLY A 29 6.56 2.03 -5.73
CA GLY A 29 5.69 2.46 -4.63
C GLY A 29 4.25 2.70 -5.10
N LEU A 30 4.08 3.40 -6.21
CA LEU A 30 2.76 3.63 -6.82
C LEU A 30 2.11 2.33 -7.28
N PHE A 31 2.89 1.40 -7.84
CA PHE A 31 2.41 0.08 -8.22
C PHE A 31 1.90 -0.69 -6.99
N ALA A 32 2.69 -0.76 -5.92
CA ALA A 32 2.30 -1.45 -4.69
C ALA A 32 1.02 -0.88 -4.06
N ILE A 33 0.89 0.46 -4.01
CA ILE A 33 -0.32 1.12 -3.51
C ILE A 33 -1.54 0.78 -4.38
N LYS A 34 -1.40 0.84 -5.70
CA LYS A 34 -2.48 0.46 -6.63
C LYS A 34 -2.89 -0.99 -6.40
N THR A 35 -1.93 -1.90 -6.29
CA THR A 35 -2.19 -3.32 -6.00
C THR A 35 -2.94 -3.50 -4.68
N LEU A 36 -2.52 -2.85 -3.59
CA LEU A 36 -3.21 -2.94 -2.30
C LEU A 36 -4.63 -2.38 -2.35
N MET A 37 -4.84 -1.28 -3.06
CA MET A 37 -6.17 -0.71 -3.27
C MET A 37 -7.05 -1.68 -4.09
N THR A 38 -6.52 -2.25 -5.17
CA THR A 38 -7.24 -3.22 -6.02
C THR A 38 -7.58 -4.50 -5.25
N LEU A 39 -6.65 -5.04 -4.45
CA LEU A 39 -6.89 -6.25 -3.66
C LEU A 39 -7.99 -6.02 -2.61
N ASN A 40 -7.89 -4.96 -1.81
CA ASN A 40 -8.88 -4.68 -0.76
C ASN A 40 -10.25 -4.32 -1.34
N SER A 41 -10.30 -3.47 -2.37
CA SER A 41 -11.57 -3.11 -3.02
C SER A 41 -12.19 -4.28 -3.78
N GLY A 42 -11.39 -5.08 -4.48
CA GLY A 42 -11.84 -6.27 -5.20
C GLY A 42 -12.44 -7.30 -4.26
N ALA A 43 -11.75 -7.61 -3.15
CA ALA A 43 -12.28 -8.54 -2.15
C ALA A 43 -13.59 -8.03 -1.51
N PHE A 44 -13.68 -6.73 -1.22
CA PHE A 44 -14.91 -6.12 -0.71
C PHE A 44 -16.09 -6.28 -1.68
N ILE A 45 -15.88 -6.03 -2.98
CA ILE A 45 -16.91 -6.16 -4.01
C ILE A 45 -17.31 -7.62 -4.21
N VAL A 46 -16.34 -8.54 -4.25
CA VAL A 46 -16.59 -9.98 -4.36
C VAL A 46 -17.44 -10.47 -3.18
N LEU A 47 -17.15 -10.01 -1.96
CA LEU A 47 -17.96 -10.33 -0.79
C LEU A 47 -19.39 -9.81 -0.90
N LEU A 48 -19.56 -8.54 -1.30
CA LEU A 48 -20.89 -7.96 -1.46
C LEU A 48 -21.72 -8.72 -2.50
N THR A 49 -21.06 -9.14 -3.58
CA THR A 49 -21.65 -9.95 -4.64
C THR A 49 -22.03 -11.34 -4.13
N PHE A 50 -21.14 -11.97 -3.36
CA PHE A 50 -21.40 -13.27 -2.73
C PHE A 50 -22.60 -13.20 -1.77
N ILE A 51 -22.70 -12.16 -0.94
CA ILE A 51 -23.86 -11.93 -0.06
C ILE A 51 -25.14 -11.81 -0.88
N GLY A 52 -25.12 -11.01 -1.95
CA GLY A 52 -26.28 -10.83 -2.82
C GLY A 52 -26.76 -12.14 -3.45
N ASN A 53 -25.82 -13.01 -3.84
CA ASN A 53 -26.14 -14.29 -4.47
C ASN A 53 -26.52 -15.39 -3.46
N THR A 54 -25.87 -15.43 -2.30
CA THR A 54 -26.19 -16.41 -1.24
C THR A 54 -27.55 -16.21 -0.62
N ALA A 55 -28.07 -14.98 -0.64
CA ALA A 55 -29.46 -14.70 -0.26
C ALA A 55 -30.50 -15.36 -1.18
N ALA A 56 -30.12 -15.75 -2.41
CA ALA A 56 -31.01 -16.39 -3.36
C ALA A 56 -31.00 -17.92 -3.22
N GLU A 57 -29.86 -18.60 -3.41
CA GLU A 57 -29.77 -20.08 -3.40
C GLU A 57 -28.32 -20.58 -3.19
N SER A 58 -27.84 -20.73 -1.94
CA SER A 58 -26.47 -21.19 -1.65
C SER A 58 -26.41 -22.47 -0.80
N GLN A 59 -25.60 -23.45 -1.23
CA GLN A 59 -25.22 -24.64 -0.45
C GLN A 59 -24.21 -24.35 0.67
N PHE A 60 -23.61 -23.15 0.67
CA PHE A 60 -22.66 -22.72 1.69
C PHE A 60 -23.30 -21.67 2.58
N VAL A 61 -23.18 -21.84 3.89
CA VAL A 61 -23.57 -20.83 4.86
C VAL A 61 -22.29 -20.20 5.38
N VAL A 62 -22.19 -18.88 5.25
CA VAL A 62 -21.13 -18.11 5.89
C VAL A 62 -21.68 -17.52 7.17
N SER A 63 -20.95 -17.69 8.28
CA SER A 63 -21.28 -17.02 9.53
C SER A 63 -21.33 -15.51 9.32
N LEU A 64 -22.47 -14.89 9.65
CA LEU A 64 -22.70 -13.46 9.46
C LEU A 64 -21.70 -12.61 10.26
N ASP A 65 -21.27 -13.11 11.42
CA ASP A 65 -20.26 -12.46 12.26
C ASP A 65 -18.88 -12.44 11.60
N GLU A 66 -18.46 -13.56 11.01
CA GLU A 66 -17.16 -13.68 10.35
C GLU A 66 -17.11 -12.84 9.07
N LEU A 67 -18.22 -12.82 8.32
CA LEU A 67 -18.40 -11.97 7.16
C LEU A 67 -18.31 -10.48 7.51
N LYS A 68 -19.01 -10.04 8.57
CA LYS A 68 -18.96 -8.66 9.06
C LYS A 68 -17.54 -8.27 9.48
N ASN A 69 -16.86 -9.14 10.21
CA ASN A 69 -15.49 -8.89 10.67
C ASN A 69 -14.50 -8.83 9.49
N SER A 70 -14.65 -9.71 8.49
CA SER A 70 -13.85 -9.67 7.26
C SER A 70 -14.05 -8.38 6.47
N LEU A 71 -15.31 -7.92 6.30
CA LEU A 71 -15.62 -6.64 5.66
C LEU A 71 -15.00 -5.45 6.39
N LEU A 72 -15.03 -5.45 7.74
CA LEU A 72 -14.39 -4.40 8.53
C LEU A 72 -12.87 -4.40 8.35
N LEU A 73 -12.23 -5.57 8.25
CA LEU A 73 -10.79 -5.68 8.01
C LEU A 73 -10.39 -5.19 6.61
N PHE A 74 -11.17 -5.51 5.58
CA PHE A 74 -10.93 -4.97 4.23
C PHE A 74 -11.13 -3.46 4.17
N LEU A 75 -12.14 -2.93 4.86
CA LEU A 75 -12.35 -1.49 4.98
C LEU A 75 -11.20 -0.80 5.71
N LEU A 76 -10.69 -1.42 6.79
CA LEU A 76 -9.53 -0.94 7.52
C LEU A 76 -8.27 -0.95 6.63
N GLY A 77 -8.04 -2.01 5.86
CA GLY A 77 -6.94 -2.10 4.90
C GLY A 77 -7.01 -1.01 3.82
N LEU A 78 -8.21 -0.73 3.31
CA LEU A 78 -8.45 0.35 2.35
C LEU A 78 -8.20 1.74 2.98
N GLY A 79 -8.67 1.96 4.22
CA GLY A 79 -8.43 3.18 4.97
C GLY A 79 -6.95 3.45 5.25
N LEU A 80 -6.19 2.40 5.63
CA LEU A 80 -4.74 2.49 5.82
C LEU A 80 -4.00 2.81 4.51
N THR A 81 -4.44 2.22 3.40
CA THR A 81 -3.87 2.51 2.07
C THR A 81 -4.13 3.97 1.69
N ALA A 82 -5.34 4.49 1.93
CA ALA A 82 -5.68 5.89 1.70
C ALA A 82 -4.87 6.85 2.58
N LEU A 83 -4.68 6.52 3.87
CA LEU A 83 -3.82 7.28 4.78
C LEU A 83 -2.36 7.29 4.31
N SER A 84 -1.85 6.16 3.84
CA SER A 84 -0.50 6.07 3.27
C SER A 84 -0.32 7.03 2.09
N ILE A 85 -1.29 7.09 1.18
CA ILE A 85 -1.28 8.03 0.04
C ILE A 85 -1.31 9.47 0.55
N ALA A 86 -2.20 9.79 1.49
CA ALA A 86 -2.34 11.14 2.02
C ALA A 86 -1.04 11.64 2.68
N VAL A 87 -0.37 10.81 3.48
CA VAL A 87 0.89 11.19 4.12
C VAL A 87 2.02 11.32 3.10
N THR A 88 2.10 10.40 2.12
CA THR A 88 3.06 10.50 1.01
C THR A 88 2.89 11.82 0.27
N TYR A 89 1.64 12.20 -0.02
CA TYR A 89 1.30 13.42 -0.74
C TYR A 89 1.72 14.67 0.06
N VAL A 90 1.36 14.75 1.35
CA VAL A 90 1.75 15.88 2.21
C VAL A 90 3.27 15.99 2.32
N HIS A 91 3.99 14.87 2.42
CA HIS A 91 5.45 14.89 2.48
C HIS A 91 6.08 15.31 1.14
N SER A 92 5.52 14.87 0.01
CA SER A 92 6.01 15.27 -1.32
C SER A 92 5.90 16.77 -1.57
N GLN A 93 4.89 17.45 -1.01
CA GLN A 93 4.78 18.90 -1.08
C GLN A 93 5.82 19.63 -0.22
N LYS A 94 6.29 18.99 0.85
CA LYS A 94 7.33 19.54 1.74
C LYS A 94 8.74 19.34 1.19
N ALA A 95 8.96 18.36 0.33
CA ALA A 95 10.24 18.10 -0.35
C ALA A 95 10.57 19.11 -1.48
N SER A 96 9.98 20.31 -1.43
CA SER A 96 10.24 21.40 -2.37
C SER A 96 11.71 21.81 -2.33
N PRO A 97 12.37 22.07 -3.47
CA PRO A 97 13.80 22.45 -3.53
C PRO A 97 14.11 23.82 -2.92
N TYR A 98 13.12 24.53 -2.38
CA TYR A 98 13.31 25.80 -1.70
C TYR A 98 13.60 25.56 -0.20
N PRO A 99 14.75 26.02 0.33
CA PRO A 99 15.32 25.60 1.62
C PRO A 99 14.60 26.11 2.88
N ASN A 100 13.35 26.57 2.78
CA ASN A 100 12.69 27.32 3.86
C ASN A 100 11.77 26.50 4.76
N PHE A 101 11.80 25.17 4.68
CA PHE A 101 11.04 24.33 5.62
C PHE A 101 11.98 23.44 6.42
N GLU A 102 12.54 24.01 7.50
CA GLU A 102 12.97 23.24 8.67
C GLU A 102 11.77 22.43 9.16
N ASN A 103 11.68 21.15 8.81
CA ASN A 103 10.69 20.26 9.40
C ASN A 103 11.32 18.91 9.72
N ASP A 104 11.64 18.82 11.00
CA ASP A 104 12.34 17.82 11.80
C ASP A 104 11.62 16.45 11.91
N ILE A 105 10.96 15.99 10.84
CA ILE A 105 10.57 14.58 10.78
C ILE A 105 11.81 13.82 10.31
N SER A 106 12.57 13.31 11.28
CA SER A 106 13.69 12.38 11.02
C SER A 106 13.28 11.38 9.93
N ASP A 107 14.05 11.31 8.84
CA ASP A 107 13.80 10.46 7.67
C ASP A 107 13.44 9.02 8.06
N LYS A 108 13.98 8.53 9.17
CA LYS A 108 13.68 7.22 9.75
C LYS A 108 12.21 7.06 10.16
N LYS A 109 11.62 8.07 10.80
CA LYS A 109 10.21 8.05 11.22
C LYS A 109 9.28 8.10 10.02
N PHE A 110 9.64 8.90 9.01
CA PHE A 110 8.87 8.97 7.77
C PHE A 110 8.92 7.62 7.02
N LEU A 111 10.10 7.03 6.88
CA LEU A 111 10.29 5.72 6.25
C LEU A 111 9.50 4.63 7.00
N LEU A 112 9.54 4.61 8.33
CA LEU A 112 8.80 3.64 9.13
C LEU A 112 7.29 3.79 8.93
N LEU A 113 6.78 5.01 8.81
CA LEU A 113 5.36 5.29 8.59
C LEU A 113 4.92 4.93 7.16
N MET A 114 5.78 5.19 6.18
CA MET A 114 5.59 4.84 4.77
C MET A 114 5.56 3.32 4.54
N MET A 115 6.35 2.55 5.28
CA MET A 115 6.31 1.09 5.22
C MET A 115 5.24 0.49 6.14
N GLY A 116 4.96 1.15 7.27
CA GLY A 116 4.04 0.67 8.29
C GLY A 116 2.60 0.57 7.80
N PHE A 117 2.06 1.63 7.18
CA PHE A 117 0.67 1.62 6.73
C PHE A 117 0.38 0.58 5.64
N PRO A 118 1.19 0.43 4.56
CA PRO A 118 0.98 -0.62 3.57
C PRO A 118 1.11 -2.03 4.16
N THR A 119 2.06 -2.24 5.08
CA THR A 119 2.25 -3.54 5.73
C THR A 119 1.04 -3.89 6.59
N LEU A 120 0.54 -2.95 7.40
CA LEU A 120 -0.67 -3.15 8.19
C LEU A 120 -1.91 -3.35 7.31
N ALA A 121 -2.02 -2.64 6.19
CA ALA A 121 -3.10 -2.84 5.22
C ALA A 121 -3.08 -4.24 4.61
N PHE A 122 -1.88 -4.75 4.27
CA PHE A 122 -1.71 -6.11 3.78
C PHE A 122 -2.06 -7.16 4.85
N LEU A 123 -1.63 -6.96 6.10
CA LEU A 123 -1.98 -7.86 7.20
C LEU A 123 -3.49 -7.87 7.47
N ALA A 124 -4.15 -6.72 7.41
CA ALA A 124 -5.60 -6.62 7.51
C ALA A 124 -6.31 -7.38 6.39
N PHE A 125 -5.81 -7.28 5.16
CA PHE A 125 -6.29 -8.07 4.03
C PHE A 125 -6.14 -9.58 4.28
N VAL A 126 -4.95 -10.05 4.64
CA VAL A 126 -4.70 -11.48 4.91
C VAL A 126 -5.59 -11.99 6.04
N ALA A 127 -5.71 -11.24 7.14
CA ALA A 127 -6.58 -11.59 8.25
C ALA A 127 -8.06 -11.64 7.85
N GLY A 128 -8.52 -10.67 7.02
CA GLY A 128 -9.88 -10.64 6.51
C GLY A 128 -10.20 -11.84 5.61
N VAL A 129 -9.24 -12.30 4.80
CA VAL A 129 -9.38 -13.51 3.99
C VAL A 129 -9.42 -14.76 4.87
N ILE A 130 -8.53 -14.88 5.87
CA ILE A 130 -8.50 -16.03 6.77
C ILE A 130 -9.82 -16.16 7.55
N LEU A 131 -10.34 -15.06 8.09
CA LEU A 131 -11.63 -15.05 8.79
C LEU A 131 -12.80 -15.40 7.88
N LEU A 132 -12.76 -14.95 6.63
CA LEU A 132 -13.79 -15.35 5.68
C LEU A 132 -13.78 -16.86 5.43
N ILE A 133 -12.60 -17.43 5.27
CA ILE A 133 -12.42 -18.86 4.99
C ILE A 133 -12.81 -19.70 6.21
N SER A 134 -12.47 -19.27 7.43
CA SER A 134 -12.86 -19.98 8.66
C SER A 134 -14.37 -20.05 8.86
N GLY A 135 -15.09 -19.06 8.34
CA GLY A 135 -16.54 -18.93 8.54
C GLY A 135 -17.38 -19.67 7.53
N LEU A 136 -16.75 -20.34 6.56
CA LEU A 136 -17.41 -21.19 5.58
C LEU A 136 -17.76 -22.52 6.23
N THR A 137 -19.06 -22.78 6.39
CA THR A 137 -19.58 -24.09 6.76
C THR A 137 -20.44 -24.65 5.62
N THR A 138 -20.41 -25.97 5.47
CA THR A 138 -21.34 -26.68 4.59
C THR A 138 -22.69 -26.77 5.28
N ALA A 139 -23.74 -26.33 4.59
CA ALA A 139 -25.12 -26.44 5.08
C ALA A 139 -25.60 -27.90 5.15
#